data_AF-A0A261FNH9-F1
#
_entry.id   AF-A0A261FNH9-F1
#
_cell.length_a   1.000
_cell.length_b   1.000
_cell.length_c   1.000
_cell.angle_alpha   90.00
_cell.angle_beta   90.00
_cell.angle_gamma   90.00
#
_symmetry.space_group_name_H-M   'P 1'
#
loop_
_entity.id
_entity.type
_entity.pdbx_description
1 polymer ?
#
loop_
_entity_poly.entity_id
_entity_poly.type
_entity_poly.pdbx_seq_one_letter_code
_entity_poly.pdbx_strand_id
1 'polypeptide(L)'
;MAVVTMGRKVKTRYTSATPLADAISYVIDRTKTEDGALVSSSYSTERHDGERLARPMEADLRAAPQGIRRDTVWAIHLKHSFAPDDPVTAEQVHELGVRLAEEITGGDFKFVVATHTNRPHLHNHLIICAAQQMEPHLHMRLPKDIIDQWRQISDRLCLDANLSVIDHPETVQDRRGMSFAEIYEQAKGKGVKAAMRTTIDLAAANSHSFDEFRGLLEAAGVKVEARGAHLTYTLLESGFKVRDNRLGEAYSMGNVMARMARTAVVPISFNSSLIEHKDGDRVTVWLPGAKRQKKITIPMDRIVRAGSTWRAYLSDEATQIVTDRRGIYEQSLPARGLYQWFGRPTESLGKSAETKLDVRAGVSDAQRRYYVAQGYRIDRLREAAKALDAATRWTREAGGDADKGIEILRERLRDEHAMLQASVIALADAIDNGTTEAQVEAREEMTLRETRVAQLEDDLGSIERHAARTRDMESEERKRERDRTVKRGHRL
;
A
#
# COMPACT_ATOMS: atom_id res chain seq x y z
N MET A 1 5.58 -7.64 16.78
CA MET A 1 6.11 -6.30 16.51
C MET A 1 5.00 -5.26 16.53
N ALA A 2 4.77 -4.67 17.70
CA ALA A 2 3.83 -3.58 17.86
C ALA A 2 4.42 -2.24 17.39
N VAL A 3 3.59 -1.38 16.80
CA VAL A 3 3.95 -0.03 16.36
C VAL A 3 2.94 0.96 16.93
N VAL A 4 3.45 1.98 17.65
CA VAL A 4 2.65 3.10 18.12
C VAL A 4 2.79 4.29 17.17
N THR A 5 1.66 4.80 16.69
CA THR A 5 1.57 5.99 15.83
C THR A 5 0.51 6.96 16.35
N MET A 6 0.80 8.27 16.26
CA MET A 6 -0.22 9.31 16.49
C MET A 6 -1.28 9.24 15.39
N GLY A 7 -2.54 9.11 15.77
CA GLY A 7 -3.67 9.52 14.95
C GLY A 7 -3.78 11.04 14.87
N ARG A 8 -4.77 11.56 14.13
CA ARG A 8 -5.03 13.00 14.14
C ARG A 8 -5.63 13.42 15.48
N LYS A 9 -5.13 14.53 16.03
CA LYS A 9 -5.79 15.20 17.17
C LYS A 9 -7.25 15.51 16.80
N VAL A 10 -8.20 15.11 17.65
CA VAL A 10 -9.61 15.46 17.49
C VAL A 10 -9.76 16.95 17.79
N LYS A 11 -10.14 17.75 16.79
CA LYS A 11 -10.24 19.21 16.86
C LYS A 11 -11.63 19.68 16.40
N THR A 12 -12.13 20.73 17.05
CA THR A 12 -13.35 21.44 16.62
C THR A 12 -13.17 22.08 15.24
N ARG A 13 -14.10 21.82 14.30
CA ARG A 13 -14.17 22.56 13.02
C ARG A 13 -15.24 23.65 12.96
N TYR A 14 -16.47 23.49 13.46
CA TYR A 14 -17.49 24.55 13.63
C TYR A 14 -18.60 24.09 14.61
N THR A 15 -19.46 25.02 15.07
CA THR A 15 -20.33 25.00 16.26
C THR A 15 -21.54 24.04 16.30
N SER A 16 -21.63 22.96 15.52
CA SER A 16 -22.88 22.15 15.50
C SER A 16 -22.81 20.66 15.15
N ALA A 17 -21.74 19.96 15.54
CA ALA A 17 -21.71 18.49 15.73
C ALA A 17 -20.46 18.15 16.56
N THR A 18 -20.59 17.33 17.61
CA THR A 18 -19.53 17.07 18.59
C THR A 18 -18.47 16.12 18.01
N PRO A 19 -17.29 16.62 17.58
CA PRO A 19 -16.30 15.82 16.84
C PRO A 19 -15.74 14.64 17.65
N LEU A 20 -15.90 14.69 18.97
CA LEU A 20 -15.50 13.65 19.90
C LEU A 20 -16.48 12.47 19.90
N ALA A 21 -17.79 12.73 19.82
CA ALA A 21 -18.80 11.67 19.74
C ALA A 21 -18.68 10.88 18.44
N ASP A 22 -18.41 11.55 17.32
CA ASP A 22 -18.19 10.89 16.02
C ASP A 22 -16.91 10.04 16.04
N ALA A 23 -15.82 10.58 16.58
CA ALA A 23 -14.55 9.84 16.69
C ALA A 23 -14.69 8.61 17.60
N ILE A 24 -15.35 8.75 18.75
CA ILE A 24 -15.61 7.62 19.65
C ILE A 24 -16.53 6.60 18.98
N SER A 25 -17.61 7.04 18.34
CA SER A 25 -18.55 6.16 17.63
C SER A 25 -17.88 5.36 16.52
N TYR A 26 -16.94 5.98 15.79
CA TYR A 26 -16.16 5.30 14.75
C TYR A 26 -15.26 4.20 15.31
N VAL A 27 -14.56 4.47 16.43
CA VAL A 27 -13.63 3.49 17.00
C VAL A 27 -14.34 2.35 17.73
N ILE A 28 -15.51 2.59 18.34
CA ILE A 28 -16.28 1.54 19.06
C ILE A 28 -17.24 0.75 18.14
N ASP A 29 -17.13 0.89 16.82
CA ASP A 29 -18.00 0.23 15.86
C ASP A 29 -18.08 -1.28 16.13
N ARG A 30 -19.31 -1.77 16.31
CA ARG A 30 -19.63 -3.15 16.67
C ARG A 30 -19.10 -4.16 15.65
N THR A 31 -19.02 -3.77 14.38
CA THR A 31 -18.53 -4.64 13.29
C THR A 31 -17.02 -4.87 13.38
N LYS A 32 -16.30 -4.04 14.14
CA LYS A 32 -14.84 -4.07 14.26
C LYS A 32 -14.37 -4.54 15.64
N THR A 33 -15.22 -4.45 16.65
CA THR A 33 -14.86 -4.59 18.08
C THR A 33 -15.48 -5.81 18.76
N GLU A 34 -15.87 -6.82 17.98
CA GLU A 34 -16.59 -8.00 18.45
C GLU A 34 -17.87 -7.63 19.23
N ASP A 35 -18.73 -6.83 18.58
CA ASP A 35 -19.95 -6.26 19.17
C ASP A 35 -19.68 -5.55 20.51
N GLY A 36 -18.57 -4.80 20.59
CA GLY A 36 -18.18 -4.02 21.77
C GLY A 36 -17.50 -4.81 22.88
N ALA A 37 -17.24 -6.11 22.72
CA ALA A 37 -16.47 -6.88 23.71
C ALA A 37 -15.05 -6.31 23.92
N LEU A 38 -14.46 -5.79 22.85
CA LEU A 38 -13.13 -5.18 22.85
C LEU A 38 -13.17 -3.65 22.98
N VAL A 39 -14.07 -3.13 23.82
CA VAL A 39 -14.20 -1.71 24.16
C VAL A 39 -14.10 -1.52 25.67
N SER A 40 -13.17 -0.66 26.09
CA SER A 40 -12.94 -0.31 27.50
C SER A 40 -12.83 1.20 27.67
N SER A 41 -13.29 1.73 28.80
CA SER A 41 -13.08 3.13 29.16
C SER A 41 -12.70 3.27 30.63
N SER A 42 -11.92 4.29 31.00
CA SER A 42 -11.48 4.48 32.39
C SER A 42 -12.56 5.01 33.35
N TYR A 43 -13.73 5.38 32.84
CA TYR A 43 -14.74 6.13 33.60
C TYR A 43 -16.18 5.66 33.39
N SER A 44 -16.41 4.66 32.54
CA SER A 44 -17.74 4.17 32.21
C SER A 44 -17.72 2.70 31.80
N THR A 45 -18.83 2.01 32.01
CA THR A 45 -19.07 0.66 31.48
C THR A 45 -19.79 0.66 30.13
N GLU A 46 -20.12 1.83 29.57
CA GLU A 46 -20.70 2.00 28.24
C GLU A 46 -19.72 1.54 27.14
N ARG A 47 -20.24 0.88 26.09
CA ARG A 47 -19.44 0.24 25.04
C ARG A 47 -19.95 0.47 23.62
N HIS A 48 -21.15 1.01 23.46
CA HIS A 48 -21.84 1.09 22.17
C HIS A 48 -22.28 2.51 21.79
N ASP A 49 -22.46 3.38 22.78
CA ASP A 49 -22.95 4.74 22.56
C ASP A 49 -21.80 5.74 22.69
N GLY A 50 -21.30 6.20 21.53
CA GLY A 50 -20.19 7.13 21.48
C GLY A 50 -20.52 8.51 22.06
N GLU A 51 -21.79 8.91 22.06
CA GLU A 51 -22.19 10.19 22.66
C GLU A 51 -22.19 10.10 24.20
N ARG A 52 -22.67 8.99 24.76
CA ARG A 52 -22.57 8.73 26.20
C ARG A 52 -21.12 8.69 26.67
N LEU A 53 -20.23 8.11 25.88
CA LEU A 53 -18.78 8.10 26.17
C LEU A 53 -18.15 9.49 25.99
N ALA A 54 -18.57 10.29 25.01
CA ALA A 54 -18.02 11.64 24.81
C ALA A 54 -18.39 12.61 25.93
N ARG A 55 -19.62 12.56 26.45
CA ARG A 55 -20.15 13.55 27.41
C ARG A 55 -19.25 13.80 28.64
N PRO A 56 -18.73 12.77 29.35
CA PRO A 56 -17.82 13.00 30.49
C PRO A 56 -16.49 13.65 30.11
N MET A 57 -15.97 13.41 28.90
CA MET A 57 -14.75 14.07 28.41
C MET A 57 -15.04 15.53 28.03
N GLU A 58 -16.20 15.79 27.42
CA GLU A 58 -16.64 17.16 27.10
C GLU A 58 -16.84 18.02 28.35
N ALA A 59 -17.32 17.43 29.45
CA ALA A 59 -17.45 18.11 30.73
C ALA A 59 -16.09 18.63 31.23
N ASP A 60 -15.04 17.79 31.19
CA ASP A 60 -13.69 18.19 31.59
C ASP A 60 -13.14 19.31 30.69
N LEU A 61 -13.35 19.20 29.38
CA LEU A 61 -12.92 20.22 28.41
C LEU A 61 -13.62 21.57 28.64
N ARG A 62 -14.90 21.57 29.02
CA ARG A 62 -15.66 22.79 29.35
C ARG A 62 -15.21 23.39 30.68
N ALA A 63 -14.86 22.56 31.65
CA ALA A 63 -14.38 22.96 32.97
C ALA A 63 -12.93 23.45 32.98
N ALA A 64 -12.16 23.19 31.91
CA ALA A 64 -10.80 23.69 31.75
C ALA A 64 -10.73 25.24 31.84
N PRO A 65 -9.61 25.84 32.31
CA PRO A 65 -9.55 27.27 32.62
C PRO A 65 -9.73 28.19 31.42
N GLN A 66 -9.48 27.68 30.21
CA GLN A 66 -9.67 28.41 28.95
C GLN A 66 -10.97 28.03 28.23
N GLY A 67 -11.72 27.06 28.76
CA GLY A 67 -12.89 26.44 28.14
C GLY A 67 -12.61 25.85 26.75
N ILE A 68 -13.69 25.56 26.02
CA ILE A 68 -13.62 25.14 24.63
C ILE A 68 -13.59 26.37 23.73
N ARG A 69 -12.54 26.50 22.91
CA ARG A 69 -12.36 27.57 21.92
C ARG A 69 -12.19 26.97 20.52
N ARG A 70 -12.20 27.83 19.50
CA ARG A 70 -11.82 27.44 18.14
C ARG A 70 -10.43 26.79 18.17
N ASP A 71 -10.28 25.68 17.45
CA ASP A 71 -9.05 24.86 17.38
C ASP A 71 -8.58 24.21 18.69
N THR A 72 -9.40 24.22 19.75
CA THR A 72 -9.14 23.41 20.95
C THR A 72 -9.02 21.94 20.55
N VAL A 73 -8.01 21.28 21.11
CA VAL A 73 -7.84 19.83 21.00
C VAL A 73 -8.72 19.19 22.05
N TRP A 74 -9.67 18.36 21.62
CA TRP A 74 -10.61 17.71 22.54
C TRP A 74 -10.07 16.37 23.02
N ALA A 75 -9.44 15.62 22.12
CA ALA A 75 -8.83 14.35 22.44
C ALA A 75 -7.59 14.10 21.57
N ILE A 76 -6.71 13.27 22.10
CA ILE A 76 -5.59 12.66 21.40
C ILE A 76 -6.05 11.29 20.95
N HIS A 77 -5.91 11.01 19.67
CA HIS A 77 -6.16 9.69 19.12
C HIS A 77 -4.83 9.00 18.87
N LEU A 78 -4.62 7.85 19.48
CA LEU A 78 -3.41 7.04 19.36
C LEU A 78 -3.77 5.69 18.75
N LYS A 79 -2.98 5.25 17.76
CA LYS A 79 -3.12 3.92 17.15
C LYS A 79 -1.94 3.05 17.61
N HIS A 80 -2.27 1.83 18.03
CA HIS A 80 -1.31 0.84 18.50
C HIS A 80 -1.53 -0.45 17.70
N SER A 81 -0.71 -0.69 16.68
CA SER A 81 -0.90 -1.73 15.67
C SER A 81 0.06 -2.90 15.88
N PHE A 82 -0.37 -4.13 15.57
CA PHE A 82 0.44 -5.34 15.64
C PHE A 82 0.65 -5.92 14.24
N ALA A 83 1.69 -6.72 14.03
CA ALA A 83 1.92 -7.35 12.73
C ALA A 83 0.93 -8.52 12.52
N PRO A 84 0.43 -8.77 11.28
CA PRO A 84 -0.44 -9.92 10.97
C PRO A 84 0.10 -11.29 11.41
N ASP A 85 1.43 -11.42 11.43
CA ASP A 85 2.17 -12.63 11.75
C ASP A 85 2.60 -12.70 13.23
N ASP A 86 2.22 -11.71 14.05
CA ASP A 86 2.43 -11.78 15.49
C ASP A 86 1.52 -12.83 16.12
N PRO A 87 2.03 -13.68 17.04
CA PRO A 87 1.24 -14.69 17.73
C PRO A 87 0.41 -14.06 18.87
N VAL A 88 -0.46 -13.10 18.54
CA VAL A 88 -1.30 -12.35 19.49
C VAL A 88 -2.79 -12.54 19.22
N THR A 89 -3.56 -12.66 20.28
CA THR A 89 -5.03 -12.70 20.24
C THR A 89 -5.62 -11.30 20.35
N ALA A 90 -6.90 -11.13 19.96
CA ALA A 90 -7.59 -9.84 20.03
C ALA A 90 -7.69 -9.33 21.47
N GLU A 91 -7.88 -10.23 22.42
CA GLU A 91 -7.96 -9.95 23.86
C GLU A 91 -6.60 -9.50 24.42
N GLN A 92 -5.51 -10.16 24.03
CA GLN A 92 -4.15 -9.74 24.42
C GLN A 92 -3.81 -8.37 23.84
N VAL A 93 -4.17 -8.12 22.58
CA VAL A 93 -4.00 -6.81 21.95
C VAL A 93 -4.81 -5.75 22.70
N HIS A 94 -6.05 -6.05 23.08
CA HIS A 94 -6.90 -5.16 23.86
C HIS A 94 -6.29 -4.83 25.23
N GLU A 95 -5.86 -5.85 25.97
CA GLU A 95 -5.23 -5.70 27.29
C GLU A 95 -3.98 -4.82 27.22
N LEU A 96 -3.12 -5.04 26.22
CA LEU A 96 -1.95 -4.20 25.98
C LEU A 96 -2.33 -2.75 25.64
N GLY A 97 -3.42 -2.55 24.90
CA GLY A 97 -3.99 -1.24 24.61
C GLY A 97 -4.48 -0.51 25.87
N VAL A 98 -5.16 -1.22 26.77
CA VAL A 98 -5.63 -0.68 28.05
C VAL A 98 -4.45 -0.30 28.94
N ARG A 99 -3.48 -1.19 29.14
CA ARG A 99 -2.28 -0.92 29.94
C ARG A 99 -1.47 0.27 29.38
N LEU A 100 -1.34 0.35 28.06
CA LEU A 100 -0.70 1.49 27.41
C LEU A 100 -1.45 2.80 27.71
N ALA A 101 -2.79 2.80 27.64
CA ALA A 101 -3.58 3.98 27.96
C ALA A 101 -3.46 4.39 29.44
N GLU A 102 -3.47 3.44 30.36
CA GLU A 102 -3.30 3.68 31.80
C GLU A 102 -1.93 4.33 32.09
N GLU A 103 -0.85 3.81 31.50
CA GLU A 103 0.49 4.37 31.69
C GLU A 103 0.66 5.74 31.04
N ILE A 104 0.09 5.96 29.86
CA ILE A 104 0.12 7.27 29.19
C ILE A 104 -0.62 8.33 30.00
N THR A 105 -1.76 7.96 30.58
CA THR A 105 -2.64 8.89 31.28
C THR A 105 -2.26 9.08 32.74
N GLY A 106 -1.52 8.14 33.34
CA GLY A 106 -1.18 8.16 34.77
C GLY A 106 -2.41 8.16 35.69
N GLY A 107 -3.59 7.82 35.16
CA GLY A 107 -4.87 7.96 35.85
C GLY A 107 -5.42 9.39 35.89
N ASP A 108 -4.77 10.40 35.30
CA ASP A 108 -5.22 11.80 35.35
C ASP A 108 -6.18 12.15 34.20
N PHE A 109 -6.20 11.37 33.12
CA PHE A 109 -6.98 11.65 31.92
C PHE A 109 -7.93 10.50 31.58
N LYS A 110 -9.18 10.86 31.25
CA LYS A 110 -10.18 9.91 30.74
C LYS A 110 -9.73 9.36 29.38
N PHE A 111 -9.98 8.07 29.13
CA PHE A 111 -9.69 7.45 27.85
C PHE A 111 -10.72 6.37 27.47
N VAL A 112 -10.81 6.09 26.16
CA VAL A 112 -11.53 4.95 25.58
C VAL A 112 -10.53 4.16 24.73
N VAL A 113 -10.51 2.84 24.90
CA VAL A 113 -9.74 1.89 24.08
C VAL A 113 -10.70 1.01 23.31
N ALA A 114 -10.48 0.88 22.00
CA ALA A 114 -11.22 -0.05 21.15
C ALA A 114 -10.25 -0.84 20.27
N THR A 115 -10.42 -2.17 20.21
CA THR A 115 -9.58 -3.04 19.37
C THR A 115 -10.32 -3.44 18.11
N HIS A 116 -9.69 -3.27 16.95
CA HIS A 116 -10.26 -3.60 15.65
C HIS A 116 -9.76 -4.97 15.15
N THR A 117 -10.70 -5.84 14.80
CA THR A 117 -10.47 -7.22 14.30
C THR A 117 -10.87 -7.41 12.83
N ASN A 118 -11.43 -6.38 12.20
CA ASN A 118 -11.95 -6.41 10.83
C ASN A 118 -10.88 -6.22 9.74
N ARG A 119 -9.59 -6.23 10.11
CA ARG A 119 -8.45 -6.07 9.19
C ARG A 119 -7.51 -7.27 9.31
N PRO A 120 -6.63 -7.52 8.32
CA PRO A 120 -5.64 -8.60 8.42
C PRO A 120 -4.62 -8.44 9.57
N HIS A 121 -4.62 -7.31 10.27
CA HIS A 121 -3.83 -7.07 11.46
C HIS A 121 -4.69 -6.48 12.58
N LEU A 122 -4.40 -6.90 13.81
CA LEU A 122 -5.03 -6.37 15.01
C LEU A 122 -4.42 -5.01 15.37
N HIS A 123 -5.26 -4.08 15.81
CA HIS A 123 -4.80 -2.79 16.29
C HIS A 123 -5.78 -2.18 17.29
N ASN A 124 -5.25 -1.37 18.20
CA ASN A 124 -6.03 -0.58 19.15
C ASN A 124 -6.14 0.87 18.68
N HIS A 125 -7.30 1.45 18.94
CA HIS A 125 -7.55 2.88 18.93
C HIS A 125 -7.74 3.37 20.37
N LEU A 126 -6.92 4.33 20.79
CA LEU A 126 -6.99 4.96 22.11
C LEU A 126 -7.42 6.41 21.92
N ILE A 127 -8.58 6.79 22.44
CA ILE A 127 -9.06 8.17 22.49
C ILE A 127 -8.82 8.67 23.91
N ILE A 128 -7.87 9.59 24.09
CA ILE A 128 -7.49 10.16 25.39
C ILE A 128 -8.00 11.60 25.46
N CYS A 129 -8.79 11.93 26.48
CA CYS A 129 -9.27 13.28 26.72
C CYS A 129 -8.09 14.24 26.85
N ALA A 130 -8.18 15.40 26.19
CA ALA A 130 -7.10 16.37 26.25
C ALA A 130 -7.07 17.14 27.56
N ALA A 131 -8.15 17.15 28.35
CA ALA A 131 -8.23 17.76 29.67
C ALA A 131 -8.21 16.69 30.77
N GLN A 132 -7.48 16.94 31.85
CA GLN A 132 -7.46 16.05 33.00
C GLN A 132 -8.82 16.03 33.70
N GLN A 133 -9.12 14.95 34.41
CA GLN A 133 -10.41 14.74 35.05
C GLN A 133 -10.58 15.49 36.38
N MET A 134 -9.48 15.90 37.01
CA MET A 134 -9.50 16.61 38.30
C MET A 134 -9.31 18.12 38.10
N GLU A 135 -9.85 18.92 39.02
CA GLU A 135 -9.60 20.37 39.03
C GLU A 135 -8.08 20.66 39.05
N PRO A 136 -7.60 21.64 38.26
CA PRO A 136 -8.36 22.62 37.49
C PRO A 136 -8.58 22.23 36.00
N HIS A 137 -8.69 20.94 35.66
CA HIS A 137 -8.92 20.45 34.29
C HIS A 137 -7.90 20.96 33.24
N LEU A 138 -6.62 20.97 33.63
CA LEU A 138 -5.52 21.35 32.73
C LEU A 138 -5.45 20.44 31.51
N HIS A 139 -5.03 21.03 30.39
CA HIS A 139 -4.79 20.28 29.17
C HIS A 139 -3.47 19.49 29.25
N MET A 140 -3.48 18.27 28.70
CA MET A 140 -2.31 17.39 28.58
C MET A 140 -1.19 18.12 27.84
N ARG A 141 0.00 18.14 28.45
CA ARG A 141 1.21 18.67 27.83
C ARG A 141 1.87 17.60 26.99
N LEU A 142 2.02 17.88 25.69
CA LEU A 142 2.64 16.96 24.74
C LEU A 142 3.99 17.52 24.27
N PRO A 143 5.12 17.10 24.86
CA PRO A 143 6.44 17.49 24.39
C PRO A 143 6.73 16.91 22.99
N LYS A 144 7.80 17.38 22.33
CA LYS A 144 8.09 17.02 20.93
C LYS A 144 8.43 15.53 20.76
N ASP A 145 8.98 14.91 21.79
CA ASP A 145 9.43 13.52 21.88
C ASP A 145 8.38 12.57 22.47
N ILE A 146 7.14 13.05 22.70
CA ILE A 146 6.10 12.28 23.39
C ILE A 146 5.77 10.95 22.71
N ILE A 147 5.90 10.87 21.39
CA ILE A 147 5.66 9.63 20.65
C ILE A 147 6.76 8.61 20.87
N ASP A 148 8.01 9.06 20.99
CA ASP A 148 9.12 8.15 21.30
C ASP A 148 8.98 7.63 22.74
N GLN A 149 8.47 8.45 23.67
CA GLN A 149 8.14 8.01 25.03
C GLN A 149 7.02 6.96 25.04
N TRP A 150 5.92 7.17 24.32
CA TRP A 150 4.83 6.20 24.24
C TRP A 150 5.22 4.91 23.53
N ARG A 151 6.12 4.99 22.55
CA ARG A 151 6.73 3.81 21.92
C ARG A 151 7.55 3.01 22.93
N GLN A 152 8.39 3.68 23.74
CA GLN A 152 9.15 2.99 24.79
C GLN A 152 8.25 2.28 25.80
N ILE A 153 7.12 2.90 26.19
CA ILE A 153 6.11 2.24 27.04
C ILE A 153 5.54 1.00 26.33
N SER A 154 5.12 1.14 25.08
CA SER A 154 4.58 0.03 24.29
C SER A 154 5.58 -1.11 24.08
N ASP A 155 6.83 -0.80 23.76
CA ASP A 155 7.89 -1.77 23.56
C ASP A 155 8.15 -2.54 24.85
N ARG A 156 8.20 -1.83 25.99
CA ARG A 156 8.32 -2.48 27.30
C ARG A 156 7.13 -3.38 27.61
N LEU A 157 5.90 -2.91 27.37
CA LEU A 157 4.69 -3.73 27.58
C LEU A 157 4.66 -4.98 26.68
N CYS A 158 5.15 -4.87 25.45
CA CYS A 158 5.29 -5.98 24.52
C CYS A 158 6.35 -6.98 25.01
N LEU A 159 7.51 -6.50 25.45
CA LEU A 159 8.57 -7.34 26.03
C LEU A 159 8.08 -8.08 27.30
N ASP A 160 7.37 -7.38 28.18
CA ASP A 160 6.77 -7.96 29.39
C ASP A 160 5.75 -9.08 29.05
N ALA A 161 5.11 -8.99 27.88
CA ALA A 161 4.20 -9.99 27.34
C ALA A 161 4.88 -11.06 26.46
N ASN A 162 6.21 -11.14 26.44
CA ASN A 162 7.02 -12.03 25.60
C ASN A 162 6.81 -11.84 24.08
N LEU A 163 6.49 -10.62 23.64
CA LEU A 163 6.37 -10.25 22.23
C LEU A 163 7.66 -9.62 21.69
N SER A 164 7.89 -9.79 20.39
CA SER A 164 9.04 -9.19 19.70
C SER A 164 8.83 -7.69 19.43
N VAL A 165 9.88 -6.90 19.61
CA VAL A 165 9.92 -5.44 19.36
C VAL A 165 10.86 -5.10 18.20
N ILE A 166 10.63 -3.97 17.55
CA ILE A 166 11.40 -3.54 16.38
C ILE A 166 12.72 -2.91 16.83
N ASP A 167 13.85 -3.46 16.38
CA ASP A 167 15.17 -2.86 16.60
C ASP A 167 15.41 -1.78 15.51
N HIS A 168 15.35 -0.50 15.91
CA HIS A 168 15.58 0.72 15.11
C HIS A 168 14.52 1.13 14.06
N PRO A 169 13.56 2.02 14.41
CA PRO A 169 12.61 2.57 13.45
C PRO A 169 13.08 3.90 12.83
N GLU A 170 13.16 3.97 11.50
CA GLU A 170 13.33 5.24 10.77
C GLU A 170 12.08 6.14 10.89
N THR A 171 12.29 7.43 11.12
CA THR A 171 11.27 8.42 11.47
C THR A 171 10.35 8.79 10.30
N VAL A 172 9.06 8.45 10.39
CA VAL A 172 8.02 8.90 9.44
C VAL A 172 7.37 10.19 9.97
N GLN A 173 7.71 11.34 9.38
CA GLN A 173 7.14 12.64 9.74
C GLN A 173 5.92 13.05 8.88
N ASP A 174 4.82 13.31 9.61
CA ASP A 174 3.88 14.44 9.51
C ASP A 174 2.88 14.55 8.32
N ARG A 175 1.61 14.17 8.57
CA ARG A 175 0.46 14.45 7.67
C ARG A 175 -0.86 14.75 8.44
N ARG A 176 -1.06 16.01 8.86
CA ARG A 176 -2.40 16.58 9.17
C ARG A 176 -3.16 16.90 7.88
N GLY A 177 -4.48 16.77 7.91
CA GLY A 177 -5.33 17.09 6.75
C GLY A 177 -5.96 18.46 6.80
N MET A 178 -6.07 19.01 5.60
CA MET A 178 -6.47 20.37 5.28
C MET A 178 -7.35 20.34 4.03
N SER A 179 -8.04 21.45 3.75
CA SER A 179 -9.03 21.56 2.67
C SER A 179 -8.39 21.70 1.28
N PHE A 180 -9.18 21.50 0.20
CA PHE A 180 -8.75 21.44 -1.21
C PHE A 180 -7.83 22.61 -1.66
N ALA A 181 -8.12 23.84 -1.25
CA ALA A 181 -7.30 25.02 -1.59
C ALA A 181 -6.00 25.11 -0.76
N GLU A 182 -6.01 24.63 0.49
CA GLU A 182 -4.83 24.60 1.35
C GLU A 182 -3.85 23.49 0.97
N ILE A 183 -4.34 22.37 0.41
CA ILE A 183 -3.51 21.28 -0.14
C ILE A 183 -2.70 21.80 -1.34
N TYR A 184 -3.31 22.62 -2.20
CA TYR A 184 -2.66 23.22 -3.37
C TYR A 184 -1.57 24.24 -2.98
N GLU A 185 -1.86 25.12 -2.01
CA GLU A 185 -0.90 26.12 -1.55
C GLU A 185 0.24 25.56 -0.68
N GLN A 186 0.00 24.51 0.13
CA GLN A 186 1.07 23.80 0.84
C GLN A 186 1.91 22.87 -0.06
N ALA A 187 1.35 22.38 -1.18
CA ALA A 187 2.09 21.54 -2.12
C ALA A 187 3.24 22.28 -2.81
N LYS A 188 3.27 23.62 -2.78
CA LYS A 188 4.47 24.39 -3.14
C LYS A 188 5.67 24.12 -2.23
N GLY A 189 5.48 23.46 -1.08
CA GLY A 189 6.54 23.04 -0.13
C GLY A 189 6.70 21.53 0.09
N LYS A 190 5.83 20.66 -0.46
CA LYS A 190 5.96 19.18 -0.41
C LYS A 190 6.13 18.64 -1.83
N GLY A 191 7.17 17.85 -2.08
CA GLY A 191 7.62 17.50 -3.43
C GLY A 191 6.49 17.08 -4.40
N VAL A 192 6.57 17.57 -5.64
CA VAL A 192 5.61 17.47 -6.76
C VAL A 192 4.89 16.12 -6.90
N LYS A 193 5.55 15.01 -6.55
CA LYS A 193 4.98 13.66 -6.57
C LYS A 193 3.85 13.43 -5.56
N ALA A 194 3.94 14.00 -4.35
CA ALA A 194 2.92 13.81 -3.32
C ALA A 194 1.60 14.50 -3.67
N ALA A 195 1.69 15.68 -4.31
CA ALA A 195 0.55 16.37 -4.87
C ALA A 195 -0.12 15.53 -5.96
N MET A 196 0.66 15.04 -6.94
CA MET A 196 0.14 14.17 -7.99
C MET A 196 -0.55 12.91 -7.46
N ARG A 197 0.04 12.23 -6.45
CA ARG A 197 -0.60 11.09 -5.79
C ARG A 197 -1.99 11.42 -5.25
N THR A 198 -2.12 12.55 -4.57
CA THR A 198 -3.40 13.01 -4.02
C THR A 198 -4.42 13.30 -5.13
N THR A 199 -3.99 13.96 -6.21
CA THR A 199 -4.83 14.24 -7.38
C THR A 199 -5.30 12.94 -8.05
N ILE A 200 -4.41 11.96 -8.18
CA ILE A 200 -4.74 10.64 -8.73
C ILE A 200 -5.72 9.89 -7.84
N ASP A 201 -5.52 9.90 -6.52
CA ASP A 201 -6.43 9.24 -5.58
C ASP A 201 -7.86 9.78 -5.72
N LEU A 202 -8.01 11.11 -5.75
CA LEU A 202 -9.31 11.77 -5.89
C LEU A 202 -9.96 11.51 -7.26
N ALA A 203 -9.20 11.66 -8.34
CA ALA A 203 -9.71 11.42 -9.69
C ALA A 203 -10.14 9.96 -9.89
N ALA A 204 -9.35 9.00 -9.40
CA ALA A 204 -9.67 7.59 -9.49
C ALA A 204 -10.89 7.21 -8.64
N ALA A 205 -11.09 7.87 -7.49
CA ALA A 205 -12.28 7.65 -6.68
C ALA A 205 -13.56 8.16 -7.39
N ASN A 206 -13.47 9.31 -8.06
CA ASN A 206 -14.62 9.96 -8.69
C ASN A 206 -14.85 9.56 -10.17
N SER A 207 -14.27 8.45 -10.64
CA SER A 207 -14.43 7.98 -12.03
C SER A 207 -14.75 6.50 -12.11
N HIS A 208 -15.50 6.13 -13.16
CA HIS A 208 -15.89 4.75 -13.45
C HIS A 208 -15.26 4.20 -14.73
N SER A 209 -14.61 5.05 -15.51
CA SER A 209 -13.86 4.66 -16.70
C SER A 209 -12.52 5.41 -16.81
N PHE A 210 -11.57 4.83 -17.55
CA PHE A 210 -10.28 5.48 -17.78
C PHE A 210 -10.41 6.82 -18.53
N ASP A 211 -11.44 6.98 -19.37
CA ASP A 211 -11.69 8.23 -20.08
C ASP A 211 -12.21 9.33 -19.14
N GLU A 212 -13.09 8.99 -18.20
CA GLU A 212 -13.53 9.92 -17.13
C GLU A 212 -12.37 10.30 -16.22
N PHE A 213 -11.57 9.32 -15.79
CA PHE A 213 -10.38 9.54 -14.97
C PHE A 213 -9.40 10.51 -15.65
N ARG A 214 -9.16 10.33 -16.95
CA ARG A 214 -8.34 11.26 -17.73
C ARG A 214 -8.94 12.67 -17.74
N GLY A 215 -10.25 12.80 -17.93
CA GLY A 215 -10.94 14.09 -17.92
C GLY A 215 -10.83 14.82 -16.57
N LEU A 216 -11.01 14.11 -15.46
CA LEU A 216 -10.87 14.67 -14.12
C LEU A 216 -9.43 15.09 -13.80
N LEU A 217 -8.44 14.28 -14.18
CA LEU A 217 -7.04 14.64 -14.03
C LEU A 217 -6.67 15.88 -14.86
N GLU A 218 -7.13 15.95 -16.11
CA GLU A 218 -6.85 17.07 -17.00
C GLU A 218 -7.47 18.38 -16.47
N ALA A 219 -8.71 18.31 -15.95
CA ALA A 219 -9.34 19.43 -15.23
C ALA A 219 -8.55 19.86 -13.98
N ALA A 220 -7.84 18.91 -13.33
CA ALA A 220 -6.95 19.18 -12.21
C ALA A 220 -5.50 19.55 -12.63
N GLY A 221 -5.27 19.83 -13.91
CA GLY A 221 -3.96 20.27 -14.41
C GLY A 221 -2.94 19.14 -14.63
N VAL A 222 -3.37 17.88 -14.62
CA VAL A 222 -2.50 16.70 -14.82
C VAL A 222 -2.96 15.92 -16.05
N LYS A 223 -2.11 15.82 -17.06
CA LYS A 223 -2.38 14.94 -18.21
C LYS A 223 -1.92 13.52 -17.90
N VAL A 224 -2.74 12.51 -18.21
CA VAL A 224 -2.36 11.10 -18.15
C VAL A 224 -2.34 10.46 -19.55
N GLU A 225 -1.27 9.72 -19.83
CA GLU A 225 -1.10 8.96 -21.07
C GLU A 225 -0.74 7.50 -20.78
N ALA A 226 -1.46 6.55 -21.38
CA ALA A 226 -1.10 5.13 -21.34
C ALA A 226 -0.05 4.79 -22.42
N ARG A 227 1.07 4.19 -22.01
CA ARG A 227 2.16 3.75 -22.91
C ARG A 227 2.67 2.38 -22.49
N GLY A 228 2.41 1.37 -23.30
CA GLY A 228 2.70 -0.01 -22.89
C GLY A 228 2.00 -0.30 -21.56
N ALA A 229 2.64 -1.01 -20.64
CA ALA A 229 2.05 -1.37 -19.34
C ALA A 229 1.98 -0.21 -18.33
N HIS A 230 2.46 0.99 -18.70
CA HIS A 230 2.65 2.10 -17.76
C HIS A 230 1.77 3.30 -18.09
N LEU A 231 1.37 4.03 -17.06
CA LEU A 231 0.84 5.38 -17.14
C LEU A 231 1.96 6.41 -16.98
N THR A 232 1.92 7.46 -17.79
CA THR A 232 2.76 8.65 -17.64
C THR A 232 1.88 9.84 -17.30
N TYR A 233 2.12 10.43 -16.14
CA TYR A 233 1.48 11.65 -15.66
C TYR A 233 2.36 12.85 -15.99
N THR A 234 1.77 13.90 -16.55
CA THR A 234 2.42 15.15 -16.89
C THR A 234 1.69 16.29 -16.21
N LEU A 235 2.37 17.01 -15.33
CA LEU A 235 1.83 18.25 -14.75
C LEU A 235 1.86 19.33 -15.82
N LEU A 236 0.71 19.88 -16.18
CA LEU A 236 0.56 20.81 -17.32
C LEU A 236 1.27 22.14 -17.08
N GLU A 237 1.26 22.63 -15.83
CA GLU A 237 1.87 23.91 -15.46
C GLU A 237 3.40 23.92 -15.67
N SER A 238 4.09 22.88 -15.21
CA SER A 238 5.56 22.81 -15.25
C SER A 238 6.12 21.91 -16.35
N GLY A 239 5.26 21.12 -17.01
CA GLY A 239 5.68 20.06 -17.92
C GLY A 239 6.36 18.87 -17.24
N PHE A 240 6.41 18.83 -15.90
CA PHE A 240 7.04 17.75 -15.15
C PHE A 240 6.35 16.41 -15.42
N LYS A 241 7.15 15.38 -15.76
CA LYS A 241 6.64 14.05 -16.12
C LYS A 241 7.08 13.01 -15.11
N VAL A 242 6.17 12.12 -14.75
CA VAL A 242 6.44 10.98 -13.87
C VAL A 242 5.66 9.76 -14.35
N ARG A 243 6.30 8.59 -14.32
CA ARG A 243 5.62 7.31 -14.59
C ARG A 243 4.96 6.78 -13.32
N ASP A 244 3.91 5.99 -13.48
CA ASP A 244 3.21 5.31 -12.38
C ASP A 244 4.15 4.59 -11.42
N ASN A 245 5.08 3.77 -11.92
CA ASN A 245 6.04 3.04 -11.09
C ASN A 245 6.97 3.93 -10.26
N ARG A 246 7.14 5.21 -10.63
CA ARG A 246 7.90 6.21 -9.86
C ARG A 246 7.05 6.91 -8.80
N LEU A 247 5.73 6.73 -8.85
CA LEU A 247 4.76 7.13 -7.83
C LEU A 247 4.49 5.99 -6.85
N GLY A 248 4.65 4.75 -7.28
CA GLY A 248 4.50 3.55 -6.44
C GLY A 248 3.58 2.53 -7.10
N GLU A 249 3.65 1.28 -6.66
CA GLU A 249 2.81 0.20 -7.18
C GLU A 249 1.33 0.49 -6.97
N ALA A 250 0.93 1.17 -5.90
CA ALA A 250 -0.45 1.59 -5.67
C ALA A 250 -1.02 2.50 -6.78
N TYR A 251 -0.15 3.10 -7.59
CA TYR A 251 -0.49 3.99 -8.71
C TYR A 251 -0.30 3.34 -10.08
N SER A 252 0.02 2.04 -10.13
CA SER A 252 0.11 1.27 -11.36
C SER A 252 -1.23 1.28 -12.10
N MET A 253 -1.19 1.11 -13.42
CA MET A 253 -2.41 1.10 -14.25
C MET A 253 -3.46 0.10 -13.72
N GLY A 254 -3.02 -1.07 -13.24
CA GLY A 254 -3.91 -2.07 -12.65
C GLY A 254 -4.58 -1.59 -11.37
N ASN A 255 -3.83 -1.01 -10.44
CA ASN A 255 -4.38 -0.51 -9.19
C ASN A 255 -5.28 0.72 -9.39
N VAL A 256 -4.95 1.60 -10.34
CA VAL A 256 -5.84 2.71 -10.73
C VAL A 256 -7.15 2.17 -11.29
N MET A 257 -7.11 1.15 -12.15
CA MET A 257 -8.32 0.52 -12.67
C MET A 257 -9.10 -0.23 -11.58
N ALA A 258 -8.44 -0.86 -10.61
CA ALA A 258 -9.09 -1.49 -9.45
C ALA A 258 -9.90 -0.47 -8.63
N ARG A 259 -9.34 0.73 -8.39
CA ARG A 259 -10.05 1.82 -7.69
C ARG A 259 -11.33 2.23 -8.40
N MET A 260 -11.25 2.54 -9.70
CA MET A 260 -12.42 2.94 -10.48
C MET A 260 -13.45 1.81 -10.54
N ALA A 261 -12.98 0.57 -10.63
CA ALA A 261 -13.80 -0.62 -10.72
C ALA A 261 -14.49 -1.00 -9.39
N ARG A 262 -13.96 -0.55 -8.25
CA ARG A 262 -14.39 -0.96 -6.89
C ARG A 262 -14.34 -2.46 -6.66
N THR A 263 -13.43 -3.15 -7.34
CA THR A 263 -13.24 -4.60 -7.24
C THR A 263 -11.81 -4.93 -7.65
N ALA A 264 -11.29 -6.05 -7.16
CA ALA A 264 -9.99 -6.56 -7.60
C ALA A 264 -10.04 -6.86 -9.10
N VAL A 265 -8.99 -6.49 -9.84
CA VAL A 265 -8.96 -6.62 -11.31
C VAL A 265 -7.75 -7.39 -11.81
N VAL A 266 -8.00 -8.15 -12.86
CA VAL A 266 -7.06 -9.00 -13.58
C VAL A 266 -6.88 -8.43 -14.99
N PRO A 267 -5.66 -8.03 -15.37
CA PRO A 267 -5.42 -7.44 -16.69
C PRO A 267 -5.21 -8.51 -17.77
N ILE A 268 -5.87 -8.32 -18.92
CA ILE A 268 -5.53 -9.00 -20.17
C ILE A 268 -5.11 -7.96 -21.23
N SER A 269 -4.12 -8.30 -22.04
CA SER A 269 -3.65 -7.45 -23.14
C SER A 269 -3.94 -8.09 -24.49
N PHE A 270 -4.47 -7.33 -25.44
CA PHE A 270 -4.75 -7.79 -26.79
C PHE A 270 -4.49 -6.71 -27.83
N ASN A 271 -4.17 -7.12 -29.06
CA ASN A 271 -4.00 -6.21 -30.16
C ASN A 271 -5.37 -5.82 -30.75
N SER A 272 -5.51 -4.60 -31.28
CA SER A 272 -6.74 -4.13 -31.91
C SER A 272 -7.20 -4.99 -33.09
N SER A 273 -6.29 -5.76 -33.73
CA SER A 273 -6.62 -6.73 -34.78
C SER A 273 -7.45 -7.94 -34.32
N LEU A 274 -7.53 -8.17 -33.01
CA LEU A 274 -8.36 -9.21 -32.40
C LEU A 274 -9.79 -8.72 -32.13
N ILE A 275 -10.07 -7.43 -32.31
CA ILE A 275 -11.42 -6.89 -32.12
C ILE A 275 -12.31 -7.35 -33.30
N GLU A 276 -13.40 -8.04 -32.96
CA GLU A 276 -14.47 -8.38 -33.92
C GLU A 276 -15.40 -7.18 -34.13
N HIS A 277 -15.88 -6.64 -33.01
CA HIS A 277 -16.88 -5.59 -32.97
C HIS A 277 -16.62 -4.67 -31.78
N LYS A 278 -16.96 -3.40 -31.94
CA LYS A 278 -16.89 -2.41 -30.88
C LYS A 278 -18.01 -1.39 -31.08
N ASP A 279 -18.66 -1.02 -29.99
CA ASP A 279 -19.56 0.13 -29.90
C ASP A 279 -19.12 1.07 -28.75
N GLY A 280 -20.03 1.92 -28.27
CA GLY A 280 -19.75 2.84 -27.15
C GLY A 280 -19.71 2.17 -25.78
N ASP A 281 -20.33 0.99 -25.63
CA ASP A 281 -20.57 0.30 -24.37
C ASP A 281 -19.67 -0.93 -24.20
N ARG A 282 -19.35 -1.63 -25.29
CA ARG A 282 -18.63 -2.91 -25.25
C ARG A 282 -17.69 -3.12 -26.43
N VAL A 283 -16.72 -4.01 -26.21
CA VAL A 283 -15.81 -4.54 -27.22
C VAL A 283 -15.83 -6.05 -27.22
N THR A 284 -16.02 -6.65 -28.39
CA THR A 284 -15.96 -8.11 -28.59
C THR A 284 -14.62 -8.49 -29.22
N VAL A 285 -13.93 -9.42 -28.58
CA VAL A 285 -12.54 -9.76 -28.88
C VAL A 285 -12.42 -11.26 -29.15
N TRP A 286 -11.78 -11.62 -30.27
CA TRP A 286 -11.41 -13.00 -30.58
C TRP A 286 -10.35 -13.51 -29.62
N LEU A 287 -10.53 -14.74 -29.12
CA LEU A 287 -9.52 -15.41 -28.32
C LEU A 287 -8.32 -15.80 -29.20
N PRO A 288 -7.08 -15.39 -28.83
CA PRO A 288 -5.87 -15.79 -29.53
C PRO A 288 -5.74 -17.32 -29.64
N GLY A 289 -5.17 -17.82 -30.74
CA GLY A 289 -5.00 -19.26 -30.96
C GLY A 289 -6.30 -20.04 -31.29
N ALA A 290 -7.48 -19.49 -31.00
CA ALA A 290 -8.76 -20.12 -31.29
C ALA A 290 -9.23 -19.97 -32.76
N LYS A 291 -8.34 -19.56 -33.68
CA LYS A 291 -8.62 -19.39 -35.13
C LYS A 291 -9.93 -18.63 -35.44
N ARG A 292 -10.24 -17.60 -34.64
CA ARG A 292 -11.49 -16.80 -34.73
C ARG A 292 -12.78 -17.64 -34.62
N GLN A 293 -12.74 -18.68 -33.80
CA GLN A 293 -13.91 -19.50 -33.47
C GLN A 293 -14.52 -19.15 -32.12
N LYS A 294 -13.75 -18.52 -31.23
CA LYS A 294 -14.16 -18.19 -29.86
C LYS A 294 -13.91 -16.73 -29.55
N LYS A 295 -14.84 -16.08 -28.85
CA LYS A 295 -14.77 -14.65 -28.51
C LYS A 295 -15.35 -14.35 -27.13
N ILE A 296 -14.92 -13.23 -26.57
CA ILE A 296 -15.41 -12.65 -25.31
C ILE A 296 -15.88 -11.22 -25.55
N THR A 297 -16.83 -10.75 -24.75
CA THR A 297 -17.33 -9.36 -24.79
C THR A 297 -16.99 -8.68 -23.48
N ILE A 298 -16.39 -7.49 -23.58
CA ILE A 298 -15.84 -6.74 -22.47
C ILE A 298 -16.46 -5.34 -22.46
N PRO A 299 -16.98 -4.86 -21.32
CA PRO A 299 -17.43 -3.49 -21.17
C PRO A 299 -16.31 -2.47 -21.43
N MET A 300 -16.65 -1.35 -22.07
CA MET A 300 -15.68 -0.35 -22.53
C MET A 300 -15.09 0.47 -21.36
N ASP A 301 -15.81 0.57 -20.25
CA ASP A 301 -15.35 1.17 -18.98
C ASP A 301 -14.15 0.41 -18.37
N ARG A 302 -13.99 -0.88 -18.71
CA ARG A 302 -12.86 -1.73 -18.30
C ARG A 302 -11.64 -1.66 -19.21
N ILE A 303 -11.68 -0.82 -20.26
CA ILE A 303 -10.65 -0.78 -21.29
C ILE A 303 -9.72 0.43 -21.13
N VAL A 304 -8.42 0.18 -21.15
CA VAL A 304 -7.38 1.20 -21.37
C VAL A 304 -6.76 1.02 -22.76
N ARG A 305 -6.71 2.12 -23.53
CA ARG A 305 -6.23 2.13 -24.92
C ARG A 305 -4.83 2.73 -24.99
N ALA A 306 -3.88 2.00 -25.58
CA ALA A 306 -2.51 2.48 -25.81
C ALA A 306 -2.02 2.09 -27.22
N GLY A 307 -2.30 2.93 -28.21
CA GLY A 307 -2.00 2.65 -29.61
C GLY A 307 -2.76 1.43 -30.13
N SER A 308 -2.05 0.47 -30.74
CA SER A 308 -2.63 -0.79 -31.23
C SER A 308 -2.83 -1.84 -30.13
N THR A 309 -2.33 -1.60 -28.91
CA THR A 309 -2.49 -2.52 -27.77
C THR A 309 -3.55 -2.01 -26.83
N TRP A 310 -4.52 -2.87 -26.55
CA TRP A 310 -5.64 -2.63 -25.67
C TRP A 310 -5.47 -3.49 -24.44
N ARG A 311 -5.83 -2.95 -23.27
CA ARG A 311 -5.85 -3.69 -22.01
C ARG A 311 -7.25 -3.67 -21.45
N ALA A 312 -7.76 -4.84 -21.09
CA ALA A 312 -8.96 -4.97 -20.30
C ALA A 312 -8.60 -5.33 -18.86
N TYR A 313 -9.31 -4.72 -17.91
CA TYR A 313 -9.19 -4.96 -16.48
C TYR A 313 -10.48 -5.61 -15.98
N LEU A 314 -10.47 -6.93 -15.94
CA LEU A 314 -11.64 -7.75 -15.64
C LEU A 314 -11.70 -7.99 -14.14
N SER A 315 -12.89 -7.98 -13.54
CA SER A 315 -13.01 -8.34 -12.11
C SER A 315 -12.51 -9.77 -11.87
N ASP A 316 -11.72 -9.97 -10.81
CA ASP A 316 -11.17 -11.30 -10.45
C ASP A 316 -12.29 -12.28 -10.06
N GLU A 317 -13.38 -11.75 -9.48
CA GLU A 317 -14.54 -12.53 -9.03
C GLU A 317 -15.52 -12.83 -10.18
N ALA A 318 -15.51 -12.02 -11.24
CA ALA A 318 -16.47 -12.15 -12.34
C ALA A 318 -16.08 -13.28 -13.32
N THR A 319 -17.03 -14.17 -13.57
CA THR A 319 -16.90 -15.18 -14.63
C THR A 319 -17.02 -14.55 -16.02
N GLN A 320 -16.16 -14.99 -16.92
CA GLN A 320 -16.06 -14.55 -18.31
C GLN A 320 -16.76 -15.56 -19.21
N ILE A 321 -17.74 -15.09 -19.96
CA ILE A 321 -18.50 -15.91 -20.91
C ILE A 321 -17.74 -15.95 -22.23
N VAL A 322 -17.40 -17.17 -22.66
CA VAL A 322 -16.86 -17.44 -23.99
C VAL A 322 -17.99 -17.88 -24.90
N THR A 323 -18.08 -17.23 -26.05
CA THR A 323 -19.04 -17.56 -27.11
C THR A 323 -18.33 -18.04 -28.35
N ASP A 324 -19.03 -18.82 -29.17
CA ASP A 324 -18.56 -19.20 -30.49
C ASP A 324 -18.60 -18.01 -31.48
N ARG A 325 -18.21 -18.25 -32.73
CA ARG A 325 -18.24 -17.24 -33.79
C ARG A 325 -19.63 -16.63 -34.03
N ARG A 326 -20.71 -17.37 -33.76
CA ARG A 326 -22.11 -16.95 -33.93
C ARG A 326 -22.67 -16.25 -32.68
N GLY A 327 -21.90 -16.18 -31.58
CA GLY A 327 -22.34 -15.61 -30.31
C GLY A 327 -23.11 -16.60 -29.43
N ILE A 328 -23.07 -17.89 -29.74
CA ILE A 328 -23.69 -18.94 -28.93
C ILE A 328 -22.75 -19.26 -27.77
N TYR A 329 -23.32 -19.43 -26.57
CA TYR A 329 -22.59 -19.81 -25.37
C TYR A 329 -21.76 -21.10 -25.60
N GLU A 330 -20.49 -21.07 -25.21
CA GLU A 330 -19.63 -22.24 -25.25
C GLU A 330 -19.21 -22.68 -23.84
N GLN A 331 -18.73 -21.74 -23.03
CA GLN A 331 -18.29 -22.00 -21.66
C GLN A 331 -18.21 -20.70 -20.85
N SER A 332 -18.11 -20.86 -19.53
CA SER A 332 -17.82 -19.79 -18.58
C SER A 332 -16.57 -20.16 -17.77
N LEU A 333 -15.72 -19.19 -17.50
CA LEU A 333 -14.49 -19.40 -16.71
C LEU A 333 -14.14 -18.17 -15.86
N PRO A 334 -13.41 -18.33 -14.75
CA PRO A 334 -12.87 -17.19 -14.01
C PRO A 334 -11.99 -16.30 -14.89
N ALA A 335 -11.87 -15.00 -14.56
CA ALA A 335 -11.06 -14.07 -15.35
C ALA A 335 -9.62 -14.56 -15.58
N ARG A 336 -8.98 -15.14 -14.56
CA ARG A 336 -7.63 -15.73 -14.66
C ARG A 336 -7.55 -16.93 -15.60
N GLY A 337 -8.66 -17.63 -15.85
CA GLY A 337 -8.71 -18.73 -16.82
C GLY A 337 -8.46 -18.26 -18.26
N LEU A 338 -8.65 -16.97 -18.55
CA LEU A 338 -8.38 -16.41 -19.88
C LEU A 338 -6.88 -16.44 -20.23
N TYR A 339 -5.98 -16.60 -19.25
CA TYR A 339 -4.54 -16.73 -19.49
C TYR A 339 -4.13 -18.01 -20.23
N GLN A 340 -5.07 -18.92 -20.52
CA GLN A 340 -4.80 -20.00 -21.47
C GLN A 340 -4.76 -19.52 -22.93
N TRP A 341 -5.35 -18.35 -23.23
CA TRP A 341 -5.28 -17.72 -24.56
C TRP A 341 -4.48 -16.42 -24.58
N PHE A 342 -4.49 -15.66 -23.48
CA PHE A 342 -3.73 -14.43 -23.35
C PHE A 342 -2.44 -14.63 -22.56
N GLY A 343 -1.41 -13.84 -22.86
CA GLY A 343 -0.20 -13.83 -22.04
C GLY A 343 -0.51 -13.38 -20.60
N ARG A 344 0.09 -14.05 -19.62
CA ARG A 344 0.06 -13.58 -18.23
C ARG A 344 0.77 -12.23 -18.13
N PRO A 345 0.29 -11.30 -17.29
CA PRO A 345 1.03 -10.10 -16.96
C PRO A 345 2.39 -10.55 -16.46
N THR A 346 3.46 -10.04 -17.06
CA THR A 346 4.78 -10.24 -16.49
C THR A 346 4.72 -9.59 -15.11
N GLU A 347 4.87 -10.39 -14.04
CA GLU A 347 5.20 -9.86 -12.72
C GLU A 347 6.29 -8.84 -12.98
N SER A 348 6.03 -7.59 -12.61
CA SER A 348 6.92 -6.48 -12.91
C SER A 348 8.19 -6.74 -12.11
N LEU A 349 9.10 -7.54 -12.68
CA LEU A 349 10.41 -7.78 -12.13
C LEU A 349 11.07 -6.42 -12.07
N GLY A 350 10.98 -5.82 -10.88
CA GLY A 350 11.44 -4.48 -10.61
C GLY A 350 12.84 -4.37 -11.14
N LYS A 351 13.01 -3.58 -12.21
CA LYS A 351 14.32 -3.02 -12.52
C LYS A 351 14.54 -1.95 -11.46
N SER A 352 14.86 -2.38 -10.23
CA SER A 352 15.59 -1.56 -9.29
C SER A 352 16.77 -1.03 -10.08
N ALA A 353 16.71 0.29 -10.32
CA ALA A 353 17.71 0.98 -11.10
C ALA A 353 19.07 0.55 -10.56
N GLU A 354 19.93 0.03 -11.43
CA GLU A 354 21.36 -0.05 -11.16
C GLU A 354 21.73 1.33 -10.61
N THR A 355 21.87 1.41 -9.28
CA THR A 355 22.22 2.65 -8.62
C THR A 355 23.70 2.77 -8.89
N LYS A 356 24.03 3.22 -10.10
CA LYS A 356 25.40 3.48 -10.49
C LYS A 356 25.91 4.50 -9.50
N LEU A 357 26.84 4.09 -8.65
CA LEU A 357 27.64 5.03 -7.89
C LEU A 357 28.28 5.98 -8.90
N ASP A 358 27.91 7.26 -8.85
CA ASP A 358 28.60 8.30 -9.62
C ASP A 358 29.98 8.49 -8.99
N VAL A 359 30.90 7.57 -9.27
CA VAL A 359 32.27 7.64 -8.76
C VAL A 359 33.02 8.69 -9.59
N ARG A 360 32.89 9.96 -9.19
CA ARG A 360 33.78 11.05 -9.64
C ARG A 360 35.11 11.03 -8.89
N ALA A 361 35.67 9.85 -8.64
CA ALA A 361 37.00 9.68 -8.09
C ALA A 361 37.96 9.29 -9.21
N GLY A 362 39.16 9.88 -9.23
CA GLY A 362 40.19 9.60 -10.22
C GLY A 362 40.74 10.88 -10.87
N VAL A 363 42.06 11.03 -10.80
CA VAL A 363 42.78 12.20 -11.30
C VAL A 363 43.02 12.10 -12.81
N SER A 364 43.01 10.89 -13.36
CA SER A 364 43.14 10.58 -14.79
C SER A 364 41.96 9.75 -15.32
N ASP A 365 41.75 9.74 -16.65
CA ASP A 365 40.72 8.91 -17.28
C ASP A 365 40.92 7.41 -17.05
N ALA A 366 42.18 6.95 -16.94
CA ALA A 366 42.49 5.58 -16.59
C ALA A 366 42.06 5.24 -15.16
N GLN A 367 42.31 6.14 -14.20
CA GLN A 367 41.86 5.96 -12.81
C GLN A 367 40.34 6.04 -12.68
N ARG A 368 39.67 6.96 -13.40
CA ARG A 368 38.20 7.02 -13.43
C ARG A 368 37.60 5.71 -13.94
N ARG A 369 38.14 5.15 -15.03
CA ARG A 369 37.71 3.84 -15.56
C ARG A 369 37.97 2.71 -14.57
N TYR A 370 39.11 2.72 -13.88
CA TYR A 370 39.43 1.74 -12.85
C TYR A 370 38.45 1.78 -11.68
N TYR A 371 38.15 2.96 -11.13
CA TYR A 371 37.21 3.10 -10.02
C TYR A 371 35.78 2.76 -10.40
N VAL A 372 35.34 3.12 -11.61
CA VAL A 372 34.06 2.66 -12.17
C VAL A 372 34.03 1.12 -12.26
N ALA A 373 35.12 0.49 -12.72
CA ALA A 373 35.23 -0.97 -12.78
C ALA A 373 35.22 -1.63 -11.39
N GLN A 374 35.85 -1.03 -10.39
CA GLN A 374 35.78 -1.52 -9.00
C GLN A 374 34.38 -1.33 -8.41
N GLY A 375 33.71 -0.20 -8.69
CA GLY A 375 32.30 0.02 -8.32
C GLY A 375 31.40 -1.08 -8.83
N TYR A 376 31.52 -1.45 -10.12
CA TYR A 376 30.77 -2.58 -10.69
C TYR A 376 31.04 -3.93 -9.99
N ARG A 377 32.26 -4.16 -9.48
CA ARG A 377 32.59 -5.39 -8.73
C ARG A 377 31.94 -5.38 -7.34
N ILE A 378 31.95 -4.24 -6.66
CA ILE A 378 31.31 -4.07 -5.35
C ILE A 378 29.79 -4.23 -5.48
N ASP A 379 29.18 -3.60 -6.47
CA ASP A 379 27.74 -3.74 -6.75
C ASP A 379 27.38 -5.19 -7.04
N ARG A 380 28.23 -5.91 -7.78
CA ARG A 380 28.04 -7.34 -8.05
C ARG A 380 28.08 -8.18 -6.78
N LEU A 381 29.04 -7.93 -5.88
CA LEU A 381 29.13 -8.63 -4.60
C LEU A 381 27.92 -8.33 -3.72
N ARG A 382 27.48 -7.07 -3.67
CA ARG A 382 26.29 -6.67 -2.91
C ARG A 382 25.02 -7.33 -3.45
N GLU A 383 24.84 -7.38 -4.76
CA GLU A 383 23.69 -8.07 -5.37
C GLU A 383 23.73 -9.58 -5.14
N ALA A 384 24.91 -10.21 -5.17
CA ALA A 384 25.06 -11.63 -4.86
C ALA A 384 24.76 -11.94 -3.39
N ALA A 385 25.23 -11.08 -2.47
CA ALA A 385 24.93 -11.21 -1.04
C ALA A 385 23.43 -11.09 -0.78
N LYS A 386 22.76 -10.07 -1.35
CA LYS A 386 21.29 -9.93 -1.26
C LYS A 386 20.54 -11.16 -1.78
N ALA A 387 20.92 -11.66 -2.96
CA ALA A 387 20.29 -12.84 -3.54
C ALA A 387 20.48 -14.08 -2.65
N LEU A 388 21.66 -14.25 -2.05
CA LEU A 388 21.95 -15.33 -1.12
C LEU A 388 21.13 -15.19 0.17
N ASP A 389 21.05 -14.00 0.75
CA ASP A 389 20.26 -13.73 1.96
C ASP A 389 18.78 -14.01 1.74
N ALA A 390 18.23 -13.54 0.61
CA ALA A 390 16.85 -13.82 0.20
C ALA A 390 16.64 -15.33 -0.01
N ALA A 391 17.48 -15.98 -0.82
CA ALA A 391 17.37 -17.42 -1.07
C ALA A 391 17.44 -18.24 0.23
N THR A 392 18.37 -17.91 1.13
CA THR A 392 18.53 -18.61 2.42
C THR A 392 17.29 -18.46 3.29
N ARG A 393 16.71 -17.26 3.36
CA ARG A 393 15.48 -16.98 4.12
C ARG A 393 14.32 -17.85 3.63
N TRP A 394 14.04 -17.82 2.34
CA TRP A 394 12.91 -18.54 1.75
C TRP A 394 13.12 -20.06 1.70
N THR A 395 14.37 -20.51 1.53
CA THR A 395 14.72 -21.94 1.65
C THR A 395 14.49 -22.44 3.07
N ARG A 396 14.86 -21.65 4.09
CA ARG A 396 14.62 -22.02 5.50
C ARG A 396 13.13 -22.09 5.82
N GLU A 397 12.33 -21.14 5.32
CA GLU A 397 10.86 -21.15 5.47
C GLU A 397 10.23 -22.38 4.81
N ALA A 398 10.82 -22.88 3.72
CA ALA A 398 10.39 -24.11 3.04
C ALA A 398 10.95 -25.42 3.64
N GLY A 399 11.64 -25.38 4.78
CA GLY A 399 12.21 -26.58 5.41
C GLY A 399 13.49 -27.10 4.74
N GLY A 400 14.23 -26.24 4.04
CA GLY A 400 15.50 -26.58 3.39
C GLY A 400 15.43 -26.79 1.88
N ASP A 401 14.24 -26.74 1.28
CA ASP A 401 14.02 -26.88 -0.16
C ASP A 401 13.98 -25.52 -0.86
N ALA A 402 14.96 -25.26 -1.72
CA ALA A 402 15.09 -23.97 -2.41
C ALA A 402 14.02 -23.73 -3.48
N ASP A 403 13.62 -24.78 -4.22
CA ASP A 403 12.60 -24.65 -5.27
C ASP A 403 11.23 -24.38 -4.63
N LYS A 404 10.93 -25.10 -3.55
CA LYS A 404 9.73 -24.84 -2.74
C LYS A 404 9.77 -23.46 -2.09
N GLY A 405 10.94 -22.98 -1.65
CA GLY A 405 11.11 -21.62 -1.14
C GLY A 405 10.75 -20.53 -2.16
N ILE A 406 11.15 -20.71 -3.42
CA ILE A 406 10.78 -19.79 -4.51
C ILE A 406 9.28 -19.86 -4.81
N GLU A 407 8.67 -21.04 -4.74
CA GLU A 407 7.22 -21.20 -4.92
C GLU A 407 6.42 -20.45 -3.84
N ILE A 408 6.80 -20.60 -2.57
CA ILE A 408 6.21 -19.88 -1.43
C ILE A 408 6.37 -18.36 -1.61
N LEU A 409 7.56 -17.89 -2.00
CA LEU A 409 7.80 -16.46 -2.27
C LEU A 409 6.86 -15.92 -3.36
N ARG A 410 6.66 -16.66 -4.46
CA ARG A 410 5.73 -16.28 -5.53
C ARG A 410 4.27 -16.31 -5.08
N GLU A 411 3.88 -17.26 -4.23
CA GLU A 411 2.54 -17.28 -3.63
C GLU A 411 2.32 -16.06 -2.74
N ARG A 412 3.26 -15.78 -1.82
CA ARG A 412 3.18 -14.65 -0.91
C ARG A 412 3.19 -13.30 -1.62
N LEU A 413 3.96 -13.17 -2.70
CA LEU A 413 3.93 -11.98 -3.56
C LEU A 413 2.56 -11.79 -4.22
N ARG A 414 1.95 -12.86 -4.74
CA ARG A 414 0.60 -12.81 -5.32
C ARG A 414 -0.44 -12.40 -4.27
N ASP A 415 -0.35 -12.93 -3.06
CA ASP A 415 -1.27 -12.60 -1.97
C ASP A 415 -1.12 -11.14 -1.53
N GLU A 416 0.11 -10.64 -1.39
CA GLU A 416 0.33 -9.23 -1.03
C GLU A 416 -0.09 -8.27 -2.15
N HIS A 417 0.03 -8.65 -3.43
CA HIS A 417 -0.56 -7.87 -4.53
C HIS A 417 -2.09 -7.81 -4.42
N ALA A 418 -2.75 -8.92 -4.07
CA ALA A 418 -4.20 -8.93 -3.86
C ALA A 418 -4.60 -8.05 -2.66
N MET A 419 -3.85 -8.12 -1.56
CA MET A 419 -4.06 -7.27 -0.38
C MET A 419 -3.81 -5.78 -0.68
N LEU A 420 -2.81 -5.47 -1.52
CA LEU A 420 -2.58 -4.11 -1.99
C LEU A 420 -3.78 -3.60 -2.81
N GLN A 421 -4.30 -4.40 -3.75
CA GLN A 421 -5.51 -4.04 -4.51
C GLN A 421 -6.71 -3.79 -3.59
N ALA A 422 -6.93 -4.67 -2.60
CA ALA A 422 -7.99 -4.49 -1.61
C ALA A 422 -7.83 -3.19 -0.82
N SER A 423 -6.60 -2.85 -0.40
CA SER A 423 -6.30 -1.62 0.33
C SER A 423 -6.48 -0.36 -0.52
N VAL A 424 -6.12 -0.46 -1.80
CA VAL A 424 -6.32 0.56 -2.85
C VAL A 424 -7.82 0.84 -3.05
N ILE A 425 -8.66 -0.19 -3.09
CA ILE A 425 -10.12 -0.07 -3.19
C ILE A 425 -10.69 0.54 -1.91
N ALA A 426 -10.29 0.04 -0.74
CA ALA A 426 -10.73 0.56 0.56
C ALA A 426 -10.39 2.06 0.73
N LEU A 427 -9.25 2.51 0.20
CA LEU A 427 -8.92 3.94 0.17
C LEU A 427 -9.89 4.72 -0.71
N ALA A 428 -10.24 4.22 -1.89
CA ALA A 428 -11.22 4.87 -2.74
C ALA A 428 -12.59 4.97 -2.03
N ASP A 429 -13.02 3.91 -1.33
CA ASP A 429 -14.30 3.91 -0.60
C ASP A 429 -14.26 4.89 0.58
N ALA A 430 -13.14 4.97 1.29
CA ALA A 430 -12.94 5.92 2.36
C ALA A 430 -12.90 7.38 1.85
N ILE A 431 -12.40 7.62 0.64
CA ILE A 431 -12.41 8.95 0.03
C ILE A 431 -13.84 9.42 -0.25
N ASP A 432 -14.70 8.54 -0.75
CA ASP A 432 -16.07 8.90 -1.11
C ASP A 432 -16.99 8.99 0.10
N ASN A 433 -16.91 8.00 1.00
CA ASN A 433 -17.92 7.75 2.02
C ASN A 433 -17.36 7.78 3.45
N GLY A 434 -16.03 7.81 3.60
CA GLY A 434 -15.35 7.67 4.88
C GLY A 434 -15.12 8.99 5.61
N THR A 435 -14.92 8.89 6.92
CA THR A 435 -14.38 9.99 7.71
C THR A 435 -12.94 10.29 7.28
N THR A 436 -12.44 11.47 7.62
CA THR A 436 -11.03 11.79 7.33
C THR A 436 -10.05 10.84 8.05
N GLU A 437 -10.49 10.21 9.14
CA GLU A 437 -9.74 9.19 9.86
C GLU A 437 -9.66 7.88 9.07
N ALA A 438 -10.79 7.40 8.54
CA ALA A 438 -10.84 6.23 7.66
C ALA A 438 -9.95 6.39 6.42
N GLN A 439 -9.89 7.61 5.85
CA GLN A 439 -9.00 7.92 4.71
C GLN A 439 -7.51 7.83 5.07
N VAL A 440 -7.14 8.23 6.30
CA VAL A 440 -5.76 8.13 6.78
C VAL A 440 -5.40 6.67 7.02
N GLU A 441 -6.26 5.91 7.69
CA GLU A 441 -6.07 4.49 7.97
C GLU A 441 -5.91 3.68 6.67
N ALA A 442 -6.78 3.90 5.69
CA ALA A 442 -6.70 3.22 4.39
C ALA A 442 -5.42 3.59 3.62
N ARG A 443 -4.93 4.84 3.74
CA ARG A 443 -3.64 5.27 3.16
C ARG A 443 -2.45 4.61 3.82
N GLU A 444 -2.47 4.47 5.14
CA GLU A 444 -1.41 3.81 5.89
C GLU A 444 -1.34 2.33 5.52
N GLU A 445 -2.49 1.64 5.48
CA GLU A 445 -2.55 0.23 5.06
C GLU A 445 -2.06 0.05 3.62
N MET A 446 -2.51 0.89 2.69
CA MET A 446 -2.02 0.86 1.31
C MET A 446 -0.50 1.05 1.23
N THR A 447 0.07 1.96 2.01
CA THR A 447 1.53 2.23 2.04
C THR A 447 2.30 1.04 2.62
N LEU A 448 1.76 0.40 3.67
CA LEU A 448 2.32 -0.82 4.26
C LEU A 448 2.36 -1.95 3.23
N ARG A 449 1.24 -2.22 2.55
CA ARG A 449 1.15 -3.25 1.52
C ARG A 449 2.09 -2.99 0.34
N GLU A 450 2.18 -1.74 -0.09
CA GLU A 450 3.11 -1.33 -1.16
C GLU A 450 4.56 -1.62 -0.78
N THR A 451 4.95 -1.37 0.47
CA THR A 451 6.30 -1.65 0.96
C THR A 451 6.59 -3.15 1.01
N ARG A 452 5.60 -3.97 1.42
CA ARG A 452 5.72 -5.44 1.42
C ARG A 452 5.86 -5.99 0.01
N VAL A 453 5.04 -5.54 -0.93
CA VAL A 453 5.14 -5.92 -2.34
C VAL A 453 6.54 -5.59 -2.88
N ALA A 454 7.03 -4.36 -2.64
CA ALA A 454 8.36 -3.95 -3.08
C ALA A 454 9.48 -4.82 -2.50
N GLN A 455 9.37 -5.23 -1.23
CA GLN A 455 10.34 -6.13 -0.60
C GLN A 455 10.32 -7.53 -1.23
N LEU A 456 9.14 -8.10 -1.44
CA LEU A 456 8.99 -9.43 -2.05
C LEU A 456 9.44 -9.45 -3.52
N GLU A 457 9.15 -8.37 -4.26
CA GLU A 457 9.66 -8.19 -5.64
C GLU A 457 11.19 -8.06 -5.68
N ASP A 458 11.81 -7.35 -4.72
CA ASP A 458 13.27 -7.25 -4.66
C ASP A 458 13.91 -8.59 -4.30
N ASP A 459 13.33 -9.32 -3.34
CA ASP A 459 13.75 -10.68 -2.98
C ASP A 459 13.70 -11.60 -4.21
N LEU A 460 12.54 -11.73 -4.87
CA LEU A 460 12.36 -12.59 -6.04
C LEU A 460 13.26 -12.16 -7.19
N GLY A 461 13.29 -10.86 -7.47
CA GLY A 461 14.11 -10.30 -8.53
C GLY A 461 15.60 -10.51 -8.31
N SER A 462 16.09 -10.42 -7.06
CA SER A 462 17.51 -10.65 -6.74
C SER A 462 17.91 -12.11 -7.00
N ILE A 463 17.06 -13.07 -6.57
CA ILE A 463 17.26 -14.51 -6.80
C ILE A 463 17.27 -14.82 -8.30
N GLU A 464 16.27 -14.35 -9.05
CA GLU A 464 16.16 -14.64 -10.47
C GLU A 464 17.29 -14.03 -11.30
N ARG A 465 17.68 -12.77 -11.00
CA ARG A 465 18.82 -12.11 -11.65
C ARG A 465 20.12 -12.85 -11.39
N HIS A 466 20.34 -13.32 -10.16
CA HIS A 466 21.53 -14.09 -9.83
C HIS A 466 21.53 -15.44 -10.57
N ALA A 467 20.41 -16.17 -10.53
CA ALA A 467 20.27 -17.46 -11.22
C ALA A 467 20.45 -17.36 -12.75
N ALA A 468 19.98 -16.28 -13.38
CA ALA A 468 20.22 -16.03 -14.80
C ALA A 468 21.71 -15.78 -15.10
N ARG A 469 22.37 -14.95 -14.28
CA ARG A 469 23.80 -14.64 -14.45
C ARG A 469 24.71 -15.87 -14.26
N THR A 470 24.41 -16.73 -13.29
CA THR A 470 25.17 -17.97 -13.09
C THR A 470 25.07 -18.88 -14.30
N ARG A 471 23.87 -19.02 -14.88
CA ARG A 471 23.65 -19.76 -16.13
C ARG A 471 24.43 -19.17 -17.31
N ASP A 472 24.45 -17.85 -17.44
CA ASP A 472 25.23 -17.17 -18.50
C ASP A 472 26.74 -17.40 -18.35
N MET A 473 27.27 -17.33 -17.12
CA MET A 473 28.70 -17.60 -16.87
C MET A 473 29.08 -19.04 -17.16
N GLU A 474 28.28 -20.02 -16.73
CA GLU A 474 28.49 -21.43 -17.06
C GLU A 474 28.46 -21.69 -18.57
N SER A 475 27.56 -21.01 -19.28
CA SER A 475 27.48 -21.07 -20.75
C SER A 475 28.74 -20.53 -21.41
N GLU A 476 29.23 -19.36 -20.96
CA GLU A 476 30.48 -18.78 -21.45
C GLU A 476 31.70 -19.66 -21.15
N GLU A 477 31.76 -20.27 -19.97
CA GLU A 477 32.87 -21.14 -19.56
C GLU A 477 32.91 -22.41 -20.41
N ARG A 478 31.75 -23.07 -20.61
CA ARG A 478 31.62 -24.21 -21.54
C ARG A 478 31.98 -23.84 -22.98
N LYS A 479 31.71 -22.61 -23.41
CA LYS A 479 32.12 -22.10 -24.74
C LYS A 479 33.63 -21.92 -24.83
N ARG A 480 34.26 -21.30 -23.83
CA ARG A 480 35.73 -21.13 -23.76
C ARG A 480 36.46 -22.46 -23.68
N GLU A 481 35.89 -23.44 -22.97
CA GLU A 481 36.45 -24.79 -22.89
C GLU A 481 36.39 -25.50 -24.24
N ARG A 482 35.25 -25.46 -24.94
CA ARG A 482 35.13 -25.95 -26.33
C ARG A 482 36.13 -25.29 -27.28
N ASP A 483 36.27 -23.97 -27.24
CA ASP A 483 37.21 -23.24 -28.08
C ASP A 483 38.69 -23.59 -27.78
N ARG A 484 39.01 -23.90 -26.52
CA ARG A 484 40.34 -24.39 -26.11
C ARG A 484 40.60 -25.82 -26.61
N THR A 485 39.60 -26.69 -26.59
CA THR A 485 39.70 -28.07 -27.10
C THR A 485 39.87 -28.09 -28.62
N VAL A 486 39.14 -27.25 -29.35
CA VAL A 486 39.29 -27.09 -30.81
C VAL A 486 40.67 -26.55 -31.19
N LYS A 487 41.21 -25.57 -30.45
CA LYS A 487 42.58 -25.06 -30.67
C LYS A 487 43.69 -26.07 -30.37
N ARG A 488 43.46 -27.04 -29.48
CA ARG A 488 44.41 -28.15 -29.22
C ARG A 488 44.36 -29.23 -30.29
N GLY A 489 43.18 -29.51 -30.87
CA GLY A 489 43.03 -30.47 -31.96
C GLY A 489 43.60 -30.02 -33.31
N HIS A 490 43.88 -28.73 -33.51
CA HIS A 490 44.54 -28.18 -34.71
C HIS A 490 46.08 -28.07 -34.58
N ARG A 491 46.67 -28.55 -33.46
CA ARG A 491 48.12 -28.55 -33.22
C ARG A 491 48.73 -29.97 -33.15
N LEU A 492 47.93 -30.99 -33.45
CA LEU A 492 48.36 -32.36 -33.75
C LEU A 492 48.15 -32.59 -35.25
#